data_AF-A0A401MKN7-F1
#
_entry.id   AF-A0A401MKN7-F1
#
_cell.length_a   1.000
_cell.length_b   1.000
_cell.length_c   1.000
_cell.angle_alpha   90.00
_cell.angle_beta   90.00
_cell.angle_gamma   90.00
#
_symmetry.space_group_name_H-M   'P 1'
#
loop_
_entity.id
_entity.type
_entity.pdbx_description
1 polymer ?
#
loop_
_entity_poly.entity_id
_entity_poly.type
_entity_poly.pdbx_seq_one_letter_code
_entity_poly.pdbx_strand_id
1 'polypeptide(L)'
;MLLEVSDLREQLRARVIGQDHAVEALVRAVTIGRSGLLEPDRPLAGLLFVGPTGVGKTQLVRALAEVLRSGPDDFCRVDMSALAQEHYAASLAGAPPGYAGSKEGLTVLDRARIESHGDRPGIVLFDEIEKAHPTVVRTLLHVLDSGRFTLSSGSRTIDFRNCVVVMTSNLGARKIAEHRRNRGAGSGRRWSLGRSKSRTRASELASLLVHPSVEAGQNAEADILAAALQDFFDPEFLNRFDEIVAFGDLDSRTVAEIAGREVLLVVDRLLTRSVRVHVTRDVVTHLARIGHDEAFGVRALKRAVRRELLTPLAEALAPERPRPDAPVSVHVHMNGGRVECSTTREALHSPRDCAEPEETDRSPAFPQQQAGPQALAGRPPRDP
;
A
#
# COMPACT_ATOMS: atom_id res chain seq x y z
N MET A 1 -14.02 19.24 5.20
CA MET A 1 -13.78 18.53 6.49
C MET A 1 -12.28 18.28 6.54
N LEU A 2 -11.55 19.07 7.32
CA LEU A 2 -10.13 18.87 7.51
C LEU A 2 -9.97 17.60 8.35
N LEU A 3 -9.44 16.52 7.76
CA LEU A 3 -9.02 15.34 8.51
C LEU A 3 -7.87 15.77 9.43
N GLU A 4 -8.04 15.57 10.73
CA GLU A 4 -6.98 15.79 11.71
C GLU A 4 -5.79 14.87 11.40
N VAL A 5 -4.57 15.38 11.60
CA VAL A 5 -3.33 14.64 11.26
C VAL A 5 -3.23 13.32 12.04
N SER A 6 -3.70 13.32 13.29
CA SER A 6 -3.77 12.12 14.13
C SER A 6 -4.67 11.04 13.52
N ASP A 7 -5.82 11.45 12.97
CA ASP A 7 -6.80 10.54 12.36
C ASP A 7 -6.24 9.91 11.07
N LEU A 8 -5.59 10.71 10.22
CA LEU A 8 -4.92 10.19 9.02
C LEU A 8 -3.88 9.13 9.37
N ARG A 9 -3.03 9.38 10.38
CA ARG A 9 -2.00 8.44 10.82
C ARG A 9 -2.60 7.12 11.27
N GLU A 10 -3.58 7.16 12.17
CA GLU A 10 -4.21 5.97 12.74
C GLU A 10 -4.90 5.15 11.65
N GLN A 11 -5.63 5.80 10.75
CA GLN A 11 -6.31 5.13 9.65
C GLN A 11 -5.36 4.46 8.66
N LEU A 12 -4.17 5.02 8.43
CA LEU A 12 -3.15 4.44 7.57
C LEU A 12 -2.43 3.26 8.24
N ARG A 13 -2.02 3.40 9.51
CA ARG A 13 -1.42 2.29 10.30
C ARG A 13 -2.37 1.12 10.44
N ALA A 14 -3.65 1.42 10.63
CA ALA A 14 -4.70 0.42 10.63
C ALA A 14 -4.89 -0.28 9.28
N ARG A 15 -4.19 0.07 8.20
CA ARG A 15 -4.28 -0.54 6.85
C ARG A 15 -2.95 -1.06 6.31
N VAL A 16 -1.83 -0.51 6.76
CA VAL A 16 -0.48 -0.85 6.31
C VAL A 16 0.31 -1.36 7.50
N ILE A 17 0.62 -2.66 7.49
CA ILE A 17 1.24 -3.36 8.61
C ILE A 17 2.75 -3.47 8.35
N GLY A 18 3.56 -3.16 9.36
CA GLY A 18 5.03 -3.33 9.32
C GLY A 18 5.80 -2.27 8.53
N GLN A 19 5.20 -1.13 8.24
CA GLN A 19 5.84 -0.02 7.51
C GLN A 19 5.54 1.34 8.18
N ASP A 20 5.61 1.39 9.50
CA ASP A 20 5.21 2.57 10.29
C ASP A 20 6.02 3.82 9.93
N HIS A 21 7.32 3.67 9.69
CA HIS A 21 8.19 4.78 9.24
C HIS A 21 7.74 5.35 7.89
N ALA A 22 7.23 4.52 7.00
CA ALA A 22 6.71 4.95 5.70
C ALA A 22 5.37 5.69 5.85
N VAL A 23 4.51 5.20 6.76
CA VAL A 23 3.27 5.92 7.13
C VAL A 23 3.62 7.28 7.72
N GLU A 24 4.57 7.37 8.65
CA GLU A 24 4.98 8.65 9.25
C GLU A 24 5.56 9.63 8.22
N ALA A 25 6.41 9.16 7.30
CA ALA A 25 6.95 10.01 6.24
C ALA A 25 5.84 10.57 5.34
N LEU A 26 4.89 9.72 4.93
CA LEU A 26 3.76 10.15 4.13
C LEU A 26 2.86 11.14 4.86
N VAL A 27 2.51 10.86 6.12
CA VAL A 27 1.68 11.75 6.94
C VAL A 27 2.38 13.09 7.11
N ARG A 28 3.67 13.09 7.40
CA ARG A 28 4.49 14.31 7.53
C ARG A 28 4.49 15.12 6.24
N ALA A 29 4.83 14.52 5.10
CA ALA A 29 4.88 15.21 3.82
C ALA A 29 3.52 15.83 3.44
N VAL A 30 2.43 15.07 3.56
CA VAL A 30 1.07 15.56 3.27
C VAL A 30 0.66 16.67 4.23
N THR A 31 1.01 16.56 5.52
CA THR A 31 0.68 17.59 6.53
C THR A 31 1.40 18.90 6.22
N ILE A 32 2.70 18.83 5.91
CA ILE A 32 3.48 20.01 5.54
C ILE A 32 2.92 20.64 4.26
N GLY A 33 2.62 19.84 3.23
CA GLY A 33 1.98 20.33 2.01
C GLY A 33 0.65 21.04 2.25
N ARG A 34 -0.22 20.47 3.08
CA ARG A 34 -1.53 21.05 3.39
C ARG A 34 -1.47 22.28 4.28
N SER A 35 -0.37 22.47 5.01
CA SER A 35 -0.22 23.63 5.90
C SER A 35 -0.02 24.96 5.17
N GLY A 36 0.23 24.91 3.85
CA GLY A 36 0.53 26.11 3.05
C GLY A 36 1.91 26.70 3.31
N LEU A 37 2.78 25.97 4.02
CA LEU A 37 4.16 26.38 4.32
C LEU A 37 5.15 26.07 3.18
N LEU A 38 4.72 25.31 2.16
CA LEU A 38 5.53 24.98 0.99
C LEU A 38 5.35 25.99 -0.14
N GLU A 39 6.27 25.94 -1.11
CA GLU A 39 6.19 26.71 -2.34
C GLU A 39 4.87 26.42 -3.09
N PRO A 40 4.13 27.45 -3.55
CA PRO A 40 2.79 27.28 -4.10
C PRO A 40 2.77 26.60 -5.48
N ASP A 41 3.91 26.54 -6.16
CA ASP A 41 4.05 25.95 -7.49
C ASP A 41 4.60 24.52 -7.46
N ARG A 42 4.67 23.85 -6.31
CA ARG A 42 5.06 22.43 -6.24
C ARG A 42 3.84 21.55 -5.96
N PRO A 43 3.90 20.23 -6.26
CA PRO A 43 2.90 19.30 -5.78
C PRO A 43 2.75 19.34 -4.26
N LEU A 44 1.60 18.90 -3.75
CA LEU A 44 1.31 18.88 -2.32
C LEU A 44 2.34 18.05 -1.54
N ALA A 45 2.76 16.93 -2.12
CA ALA A 45 3.87 16.14 -1.63
C ALA A 45 4.44 15.28 -2.77
N GLY A 46 5.77 15.22 -2.89
CA GLY A 46 6.50 14.33 -3.76
C GLY A 46 7.23 13.26 -2.95
N LEU A 47 6.85 11.99 -3.11
CA LEU A 47 7.47 10.86 -2.40
C LEU A 47 8.06 9.83 -3.36
N LEU A 48 9.23 9.30 -3.00
CA LEU A 48 9.85 8.15 -3.67
C LEU A 48 9.89 6.94 -2.73
N PHE A 49 9.13 5.91 -3.05
CA PHE A 49 9.08 4.66 -2.30
C PHE A 49 10.02 3.63 -2.92
N VAL A 50 11.04 3.22 -2.19
CA VAL A 50 12.08 2.31 -2.67
C VAL A 50 12.13 1.04 -1.84
N GLY A 51 12.26 -0.13 -2.45
CA GLY A 51 12.35 -1.40 -1.70
C GLY A 51 11.92 -2.61 -2.53
N PRO A 52 11.86 -3.82 -1.95
CA PRO A 52 11.49 -5.04 -2.68
C PRO A 52 10.05 -5.03 -3.19
N THR A 53 9.73 -5.93 -4.11
CA THR A 53 8.33 -6.12 -4.54
C THR A 53 7.50 -6.75 -3.43
N GLY A 54 6.21 -6.38 -3.34
CA GLY A 54 5.27 -7.04 -2.42
C GLY A 54 5.41 -6.67 -0.94
N VAL A 55 6.14 -5.60 -0.59
CA VAL A 55 6.31 -5.11 0.80
C VAL A 55 5.31 -4.03 1.24
N GLY A 56 4.50 -3.52 0.32
CA GLY A 56 3.42 -2.56 0.64
C GLY A 56 3.52 -1.16 0.03
N LYS A 57 4.49 -0.88 -0.85
CA LYS A 57 4.64 0.43 -1.53
C LYS A 57 3.32 0.93 -2.16
N THR A 58 2.74 0.15 -3.05
CA THR A 58 1.45 0.47 -3.69
C THR A 58 0.28 0.42 -2.70
N GLN A 59 0.35 -0.46 -1.69
CA GLN A 59 -0.72 -0.61 -0.70
C GLN A 59 -0.85 0.63 0.17
N LEU A 60 0.25 1.31 0.51
CA LEU A 60 0.21 2.58 1.22
C LEU A 60 -0.48 3.68 0.42
N VAL A 61 -0.29 3.72 -0.90
CA VAL A 61 -0.99 4.66 -1.78
C VAL A 61 -2.49 4.34 -1.86
N ARG A 62 -2.85 3.07 -1.97
CA ARG A 62 -4.27 2.64 -1.93
C ARG A 62 -4.93 3.00 -0.60
N ALA A 63 -4.22 2.81 0.52
CA ALA A 63 -4.70 3.21 1.84
C ALA A 63 -4.90 4.74 1.92
N LEU A 64 -3.96 5.53 1.37
CA LEU A 64 -4.12 6.98 1.30
C LEU A 64 -5.35 7.40 0.48
N ALA A 65 -5.57 6.78 -0.68
CA ALA A 65 -6.74 7.05 -1.51
C ALA A 65 -8.04 6.67 -0.82
N GLU A 66 -8.06 5.57 -0.07
CA GLU A 66 -9.23 5.17 0.72
C GLU A 66 -9.57 6.17 1.84
N VAL A 67 -8.56 6.78 2.46
CA VAL A 67 -8.75 7.76 3.54
C VAL A 67 -9.09 9.16 3.00
N LEU A 68 -8.43 9.61 1.94
CA LEU A 68 -8.56 10.99 1.44
C LEU A 68 -9.56 11.15 0.28
N ARG A 69 -9.88 10.07 -0.42
CA ARG A 69 -10.69 10.08 -1.65
C ARG A 69 -11.87 9.11 -1.51
N SER A 70 -12.49 8.73 -2.64
CA SER A 70 -13.75 7.98 -2.63
C SER A 70 -13.55 6.47 -2.45
N GLY A 71 -12.31 5.99 -2.51
CA GLY A 71 -12.00 4.58 -2.35
C GLY A 71 -10.54 4.24 -2.67
N PRO A 72 -10.14 2.97 -2.46
CA PRO A 72 -8.74 2.55 -2.54
C PRO A 72 -8.15 2.57 -3.95
N ASP A 73 -8.98 2.70 -4.98
CA ASP A 73 -8.57 2.76 -6.39
C ASP A 73 -8.89 4.13 -7.04
N ASP A 74 -9.32 5.12 -6.25
CA ASP A 74 -9.56 6.51 -6.68
C ASP A 74 -8.23 7.29 -6.69
N PHE A 75 -7.30 6.88 -7.56
CA PHE A 75 -6.04 7.58 -7.81
C PHE A 75 -5.54 7.29 -9.24
N CYS A 76 -4.75 8.17 -9.84
CA CYS A 76 -4.16 7.93 -11.15
C CYS A 76 -2.98 6.97 -11.00
N ARG A 77 -3.03 5.78 -11.62
CA ARG A 77 -1.91 4.84 -11.66
C ARG A 77 -1.30 4.81 -13.05
N VAL A 78 -0.01 5.05 -13.14
CA VAL A 78 0.79 4.94 -14.36
C VAL A 78 1.80 3.81 -14.18
N ASP A 79 1.69 2.78 -15.03
CA ASP A 79 2.68 1.71 -15.11
C ASP A 79 3.86 2.17 -15.98
N MET A 80 5.00 2.39 -15.35
CA MET A 80 6.18 2.91 -16.01
C MET A 80 6.86 1.89 -16.91
N SER A 81 6.58 0.59 -16.74
CA SER A 81 7.05 -0.47 -17.64
C SER A 81 6.41 -0.35 -19.03
N ALA A 82 5.16 0.12 -19.10
CA ALA A 82 4.49 0.39 -20.38
C ALA A 82 5.14 1.57 -21.14
N LEU A 83 5.90 2.41 -20.45
CA LEU A 83 6.58 3.60 -20.99
C LEU A 83 8.09 3.38 -21.18
N ALA A 84 8.54 2.13 -21.23
CA ALA A 84 9.96 1.79 -21.40
C ALA A 84 10.51 2.15 -22.80
N GLN A 85 9.65 2.11 -23.82
CA GLN A 85 10.01 2.34 -25.22
C GLN A 85 9.67 3.77 -25.65
N GLU A 86 10.50 4.38 -26.49
CA GLU A 86 10.40 5.79 -26.88
C GLU A 86 9.04 6.15 -27.53
N HIS A 87 8.51 5.30 -28.39
CA HIS A 87 7.20 5.52 -29.02
C HIS A 87 6.03 5.53 -28.02
N TYR A 88 6.16 4.79 -26.91
CA TYR A 88 5.16 4.76 -25.84
C TYR A 88 5.39 5.87 -24.83
N ALA A 89 6.63 6.33 -24.64
CA ALA A 89 6.94 7.52 -23.84
C ALA A 89 6.21 8.77 -24.36
N ALA A 90 6.03 8.88 -25.68
CA ALA A 90 5.20 9.92 -26.28
C ALA A 90 3.73 9.85 -25.82
N SER A 91 3.23 8.71 -25.34
CA SER A 91 1.87 8.59 -24.77
C SER A 91 1.75 9.22 -23.38
N LEU A 92 2.85 9.53 -22.69
CA LEU A 92 2.79 10.28 -21.44
C LEU A 92 2.57 11.77 -21.72
N ALA A 93 3.39 12.34 -22.60
CA ALA A 93 3.31 13.75 -22.97
C ALA A 93 2.25 14.03 -24.06
N GLY A 94 1.73 13.00 -24.72
CA GLY A 94 0.93 13.11 -25.94
C GLY A 94 1.81 13.12 -27.20
N ALA A 95 1.28 12.62 -28.32
CA ALA A 95 2.01 12.60 -29.58
C ALA A 95 2.37 14.03 -30.04
N PRO A 96 3.59 14.28 -30.57
CA PRO A 96 3.97 15.60 -31.09
C PRO A 96 3.04 16.08 -32.21
N PRO A 97 2.92 17.42 -32.43
CA PRO A 97 2.13 17.96 -33.53
C PRO A 97 2.53 17.34 -34.88
N GLY A 98 1.56 16.78 -35.61
CA GLY A 98 1.79 16.14 -36.93
C GLY A 98 1.83 14.61 -36.93
N TYR A 99 1.83 13.95 -35.77
CA TYR A 99 1.72 12.49 -35.64
C TYR A 99 0.26 12.07 -35.39
N ALA A 100 -0.11 10.83 -35.75
CA ALA A 100 -1.41 10.25 -35.42
C ALA A 100 -1.64 10.27 -33.90
N GLY A 101 -2.84 10.68 -33.45
CA GLY A 101 -3.17 10.84 -32.02
C GLY A 101 -2.79 12.20 -31.40
N SER A 102 -2.03 13.05 -32.09
CA SER A 102 -1.62 14.38 -31.57
C SER A 102 -2.79 15.35 -31.37
N LYS A 103 -3.82 15.25 -32.20
CA LYS A 103 -5.06 16.05 -32.09
C LYS A 103 -5.99 15.58 -30.97
N GLU A 104 -5.87 14.32 -30.56
CA GLU A 104 -6.72 13.71 -29.54
C GLU A 104 -6.22 14.05 -28.12
N GLY A 105 -4.93 14.39 -27.99
CA GLY A 105 -4.33 14.77 -26.71
C GLY A 105 -4.41 13.65 -25.67
N LEU A 106 -4.39 12.40 -26.14
CA LEU A 106 -4.44 11.22 -25.29
C LEU A 106 -3.17 11.14 -24.45
N THR A 107 -3.35 11.02 -23.15
CA THR A 107 -2.29 10.81 -22.18
C THR A 107 -2.69 9.66 -21.26
N VAL A 108 -1.70 8.93 -20.76
CA VAL A 108 -1.92 7.92 -19.70
C VAL A 108 -2.27 8.56 -18.35
N LEU A 109 -2.18 9.89 -18.23
CA LEU A 109 -2.53 10.65 -17.03
C LEU A 109 -4.05 10.88 -16.95
N ASP A 110 -4.67 10.30 -15.93
CA ASP A 110 -6.08 10.56 -15.61
C ASP A 110 -6.21 11.91 -14.89
N ARG A 111 -6.50 12.94 -15.69
CA ARG A 111 -6.68 14.32 -15.22
C ARG A 111 -7.68 14.43 -14.08
N ALA A 112 -8.79 13.69 -14.10
CA ALA A 112 -9.83 13.82 -13.09
C ALA A 112 -9.37 13.33 -11.70
N ARG A 113 -8.37 12.44 -11.67
CA ARG A 113 -7.77 11.92 -10.42
C ARG A 113 -6.57 12.76 -9.96
N ILE A 114 -5.96 13.53 -10.86
CA ILE A 114 -4.81 14.39 -10.59
C ILE A 114 -5.29 15.80 -10.18
N GLU A 115 -6.11 16.43 -11.02
CA GLU A 115 -6.69 17.74 -10.77
C GLU A 115 -7.91 17.58 -9.88
N SER A 116 -7.66 17.45 -8.57
CA SER A 116 -8.75 17.33 -7.62
C SER A 116 -9.26 18.70 -7.20
N HIS A 117 -10.57 18.90 -7.31
CA HIS A 117 -11.25 20.14 -6.94
C HIS A 117 -11.67 20.13 -5.47
N GLY A 118 -11.39 21.21 -4.73
CA GLY A 118 -11.78 21.39 -3.32
C GLY A 118 -10.80 20.79 -2.31
N ASP A 119 -11.31 20.38 -1.14
CA ASP A 119 -10.51 19.95 0.04
C ASP A 119 -9.79 18.60 -0.11
N ARG A 120 -10.06 17.83 -1.17
CA ARG A 120 -9.49 16.50 -1.40
C ARG A 120 -8.35 16.62 -2.39
N PRO A 121 -7.11 16.24 -2.06
CA PRO A 121 -6.01 16.29 -3.01
C PRO A 121 -6.10 15.18 -4.05
N GLY A 122 -5.53 15.44 -5.23
CA GLY A 122 -5.24 14.42 -6.23
C GLY A 122 -4.22 13.42 -5.72
N ILE A 123 -4.22 12.21 -6.28
CA ILE A 123 -3.19 11.22 -5.99
C ILE A 123 -2.74 10.60 -7.30
N VAL A 124 -1.43 10.59 -7.54
CA VAL A 124 -0.81 9.90 -8.67
C VAL A 124 0.25 8.93 -8.19
N LEU A 125 0.28 7.75 -8.82
CA LEU A 125 1.27 6.72 -8.61
C LEU A 125 2.00 6.41 -9.91
N PHE A 126 3.29 6.70 -9.96
CA PHE A 126 4.20 6.24 -11.01
C PHE A 126 4.90 4.97 -10.52
N ASP A 127 4.43 3.81 -10.97
CA ASP A 127 4.86 2.51 -10.44
C ASP A 127 6.06 1.96 -11.23
N GLU A 128 7.11 1.52 -10.54
CA GLU A 128 8.36 0.98 -11.12
C GLU A 128 9.09 1.97 -12.03
N ILE A 129 9.34 3.19 -11.53
CA ILE A 129 9.95 4.30 -12.29
C ILE A 129 11.29 3.92 -12.97
N GLU A 130 12.05 2.97 -12.42
CA GLU A 130 13.30 2.50 -13.01
C GLU A 130 13.14 1.79 -14.37
N LYS A 131 11.90 1.44 -14.74
CA LYS A 131 11.56 0.77 -16.00
C LYS A 131 11.21 1.75 -17.12
N ALA A 132 10.95 3.01 -16.79
CA ALA A 132 10.60 4.03 -17.78
C ALA A 132 11.77 4.41 -18.67
N HIS A 133 11.45 4.91 -19.85
CA HIS A 133 12.42 5.60 -20.69
C HIS A 133 12.99 6.86 -19.99
N PRO A 134 14.29 7.18 -20.12
CA PRO A 134 14.89 8.34 -19.43
C PRO A 134 14.20 9.69 -19.71
N THR A 135 13.69 9.91 -20.93
CA THR A 135 12.93 11.13 -21.28
C THR A 135 11.68 11.31 -20.42
N VAL A 136 11.01 10.20 -20.07
CA VAL A 136 9.85 10.22 -19.18
C VAL A 136 10.26 10.69 -17.79
N VAL A 137 11.32 10.12 -17.23
CA VAL A 137 11.84 10.51 -15.90
C VAL A 137 12.18 12.01 -15.88
N ARG A 138 12.85 12.51 -16.92
CA ARG A 138 13.16 13.95 -17.05
C ARG A 138 11.90 14.82 -17.13
N THR A 139 10.85 14.35 -17.79
CA THR A 139 9.59 15.12 -17.86
C THR A 139 8.91 15.18 -16.49
N LEU A 140 8.99 14.10 -15.70
CA LEU A 140 8.47 14.06 -14.33
C LEU A 140 9.23 14.98 -13.37
N LEU A 141 10.50 15.31 -13.64
CA LEU A 141 11.24 16.33 -12.87
C LEU A 141 10.49 17.67 -12.89
N HIS A 142 10.03 18.10 -14.07
CA HIS A 142 9.27 19.34 -14.21
C HIS A 142 7.95 19.33 -13.44
N VAL A 143 7.33 18.16 -13.26
CA VAL A 143 6.12 18.01 -12.44
C VAL A 143 6.44 18.25 -10.97
N LEU A 144 7.54 17.70 -10.46
CA LEU A 144 7.97 17.89 -9.07
C LEU A 144 8.41 19.33 -8.78
N ASP A 145 8.92 20.03 -9.81
CA ASP A 145 9.41 21.41 -9.70
C ASP A 145 8.33 22.48 -9.85
N SER A 146 7.46 22.32 -10.85
CA SER A 146 6.51 23.37 -11.26
C SER A 146 5.05 22.99 -11.02
N GLY A 147 4.79 21.77 -10.51
CA GLY A 147 3.44 21.30 -10.23
C GLY A 147 2.56 21.29 -11.48
N ARG A 148 3.14 21.33 -12.68
CA ARG A 148 2.42 21.43 -13.95
C ARG A 148 3.01 20.47 -14.96
N PHE A 149 2.15 19.92 -15.81
CA PHE A 149 2.53 19.05 -16.91
C PHE A 149 1.85 19.52 -18.19
N THR A 150 2.63 20.09 -19.11
CA THR A 150 2.12 20.54 -20.41
C THR A 150 2.26 19.43 -21.44
N LEU A 151 1.16 19.05 -22.10
CA LEU A 151 1.19 18.06 -23.17
C LEU A 151 1.98 18.59 -24.38
N SER A 152 2.64 17.69 -25.12
CA SER A 152 3.43 18.01 -26.32
C SER A 152 2.64 18.69 -27.43
N SER A 153 1.31 18.55 -27.45
CA SER A 153 0.45 19.30 -28.36
C SER A 153 0.32 20.79 -28.01
N GLY A 154 0.84 21.23 -26.86
CA GLY A 154 0.78 22.61 -26.35
C GLY A 154 -0.62 23.07 -25.92
N SER A 155 -1.65 22.25 -26.16
CA SER A 155 -3.05 22.66 -26.00
C SER A 155 -3.59 22.49 -24.58
N ARG A 156 -2.92 21.70 -23.73
CA ARG A 156 -3.42 21.31 -22.41
C ARG A 156 -2.29 21.22 -21.40
N THR A 157 -2.55 21.75 -20.21
CA THR A 157 -1.69 21.64 -19.03
C THR A 157 -2.48 20.94 -17.94
N ILE A 158 -1.86 19.95 -17.29
CA ILE A 158 -2.40 19.25 -16.13
C ILE A 158 -1.79 19.87 -14.87
N ASP A 159 -2.62 20.21 -13.89
CA ASP A 159 -2.21 20.80 -12.61
C ASP A 159 -2.02 19.74 -11.51
N PHE A 160 -0.81 19.66 -10.96
CA PHE A 160 -0.39 18.77 -9.87
C PHE A 160 -0.22 19.50 -8.54
N ARG A 161 -0.42 20.81 -8.45
CA ARG A 161 -0.15 21.58 -7.22
C ARG A 161 -0.95 21.11 -6.01
N ASN A 162 -2.19 20.65 -6.23
CA ASN A 162 -3.02 19.99 -5.20
C ASN A 162 -3.00 18.46 -5.33
N CYS A 163 -1.84 17.86 -5.64
CA CYS A 163 -1.69 16.42 -5.86
C CYS A 163 -0.56 15.84 -5.01
N VAL A 164 -0.80 14.66 -4.43
CA VAL A 164 0.24 13.81 -3.84
C VAL A 164 0.83 12.95 -4.94
N VAL A 165 2.10 13.18 -5.25
CA VAL A 165 2.87 12.46 -6.26
C VAL A 165 3.70 11.39 -5.59
N VAL A 166 3.38 10.12 -5.85
CA VAL A 166 4.16 8.98 -5.36
C VAL A 166 4.82 8.27 -6.52
N MET A 167 6.09 7.98 -6.40
CA MET A 167 6.83 7.12 -7.33
C MET A 167 7.30 5.87 -6.57
N THR A 168 7.23 4.69 -7.20
CA THR A 168 7.78 3.46 -6.61
C THR A 168 8.97 2.97 -7.40
N SER A 169 9.94 2.38 -6.70
CA SER A 169 11.08 1.72 -7.34
C SER A 169 11.52 0.48 -6.60
N ASN A 170 12.06 -0.49 -7.35
CA ASN A 170 12.71 -1.67 -6.80
C ASN A 170 14.25 -1.58 -6.83
N LEU A 171 14.81 -0.39 -7.08
CA LEU A 171 16.26 -0.16 -7.04
C LEU A 171 16.87 -0.55 -5.68
N GLY A 172 18.07 -1.14 -5.73
CA GLY A 172 18.80 -1.57 -4.53
C GLY A 172 18.31 -2.89 -3.91
N ALA A 173 17.08 -3.32 -4.15
CA ALA A 173 16.47 -4.49 -3.49
C ALA A 173 17.32 -5.77 -3.64
N ARG A 174 17.82 -6.06 -4.85
CA ARG A 174 18.66 -7.25 -5.10
C ARG A 174 19.98 -7.22 -4.32
N LYS A 175 20.64 -6.05 -4.29
CA LYS A 175 21.92 -5.86 -3.58
C LYS A 175 21.72 -5.98 -2.06
N ILE A 176 20.61 -5.46 -1.53
CA ILE A 176 20.24 -5.58 -0.12
C ILE A 176 19.97 -7.06 0.25
N ALA A 177 19.20 -7.77 -0.56
CA ALA A 177 18.92 -9.20 -0.33
C ALA A 177 20.21 -10.04 -0.35
N GLU A 178 21.13 -9.78 -1.28
CA GLU A 178 22.44 -10.42 -1.33
C GLU A 178 23.29 -10.11 -0.08
N HIS A 179 23.31 -8.85 0.35
CA HIS A 179 24.01 -8.44 1.57
C HIS A 179 23.48 -9.14 2.83
N ARG A 180 22.16 -9.31 2.95
CA ARG A 180 21.52 -10.04 4.05
C ARG A 180 21.90 -11.53 4.05
N ARG A 181 21.83 -12.19 2.89
CA ARG A 181 22.27 -13.59 2.75
C ARG A 181 23.74 -13.79 3.14
N ASN A 182 24.60 -12.86 2.74
CA ASN A 182 26.03 -12.94 3.05
C ASN A 182 26.33 -12.70 4.54
N ARG A 183 25.55 -11.86 5.24
CA ARG A 183 25.64 -11.71 6.70
C ARG A 183 25.23 -12.98 7.45
N GLY A 184 24.19 -13.68 6.99
CA GLY A 184 23.73 -14.93 7.61
C GLY A 184 24.69 -16.12 7.45
N ALA A 185 25.54 -16.09 6.41
CA ALA A 185 26.45 -17.19 6.07
C ALA A 185 27.80 -17.18 6.81
N GLY A 186 27.98 -16.36 7.86
CA GLY A 186 29.23 -16.32 8.66
C GLY A 186 30.47 -15.79 7.92
N SER A 187 30.31 -15.30 6.68
CA SER A 187 31.38 -14.71 5.89
C SER A 187 31.55 -13.25 6.31
N GLY A 188 32.54 -12.96 7.14
CA GLY A 188 32.93 -11.61 7.59
C GLY A 188 33.43 -10.66 6.49
N ARG A 189 33.01 -10.82 5.24
CA ARG A 189 33.28 -9.86 4.17
C ARG A 189 32.42 -8.62 4.41
N ARG A 190 33.01 -7.63 5.10
CA ARG A 190 32.51 -6.26 5.07
C ARG A 190 32.36 -5.84 3.61
N TRP A 191 31.15 -5.43 3.23
CA TRP A 191 30.91 -4.74 1.97
C TRP A 191 31.90 -3.56 1.87
N SER A 192 32.94 -3.71 1.04
CA SER A 192 33.88 -2.63 0.76
C SER A 192 33.40 -1.91 -0.49
N LEU A 193 32.64 -0.84 -0.30
CA LEU A 193 32.52 0.20 -1.32
C LEU A 193 33.95 0.63 -1.70
N GLY A 194 34.33 0.37 -2.96
CA GLY A 194 35.61 0.79 -3.51
C GLY A 194 35.88 2.26 -3.17
N ARG A 195 37.09 2.55 -2.68
CA ARG A 195 37.54 3.90 -2.33
C ARG A 195 37.46 4.81 -3.56
N SER A 196 36.35 5.52 -3.74
CA SER A 196 36.18 6.53 -4.79
C SER A 196 35.25 7.66 -4.29
N LYS A 197 35.37 8.84 -4.91
CA LYS A 197 34.62 10.09 -4.63
C LYS A 197 33.09 9.92 -4.53
N SER A 198 32.55 8.80 -5.01
CA SER A 198 31.15 8.39 -4.88
C SER A 198 30.69 8.17 -3.43
N ARG A 199 31.59 7.79 -2.49
CA ARG A 199 31.20 7.53 -1.08
C ARG A 199 30.61 8.76 -0.36
N THR A 200 31.13 9.96 -0.61
CA THR A 200 30.71 11.17 0.12
C THR A 200 29.26 11.53 -0.20
N ARG A 201 28.91 11.53 -1.49
CA ARG A 201 27.53 11.78 -1.93
C ARG A 201 26.60 10.65 -1.52
N ALA A 202 27.02 9.40 -1.60
CA ALA A 202 26.19 8.27 -1.19
C ALA A 202 25.85 8.33 0.30
N SER A 203 26.79 8.75 1.16
CA SER A 203 26.51 8.94 2.59
C SER A 203 25.58 10.11 2.88
N GLU A 204 25.67 11.20 2.10
CA GLU A 204 24.73 12.32 2.22
C GLU A 204 23.31 11.88 1.86
N LEU A 205 23.12 11.21 0.73
CA LEU A 205 21.80 10.69 0.35
C LEU A 205 21.29 9.65 1.36
N ALA A 206 22.16 8.78 1.88
CA ALA A 206 21.79 7.81 2.91
C ALA A 206 21.23 8.47 4.18
N SER A 207 21.68 9.69 4.50
CA SER A 207 21.15 10.46 5.63
C SER A 207 19.76 11.07 5.38
N LEU A 208 19.38 11.22 4.11
CA LEU A 208 18.06 11.71 3.69
C LEU A 208 17.03 10.58 3.54
N LEU A 209 17.46 9.31 3.55
CA LEU A 209 16.57 8.15 3.43
C LEU A 209 15.82 7.90 4.73
N VAL A 210 14.48 7.93 4.68
CA VAL A 210 13.64 7.41 5.76
C VAL A 210 13.64 5.90 5.67
N HIS A 211 14.32 5.23 6.60
CA HIS A 211 14.50 3.78 6.59
C HIS A 211 14.25 3.19 8.00
N PRO A 212 13.61 2.01 8.12
CA PRO A 212 13.13 1.46 9.40
C PRO A 212 14.25 1.27 10.44
N SER A 213 15.48 1.03 9.98
CA SER A 213 16.64 0.80 10.84
C SER A 213 17.53 2.03 11.08
N VAL A 214 17.18 3.22 10.56
CA VAL A 214 18.00 4.44 10.72
C VAL A 214 17.69 5.10 12.06
N GLU A 215 18.03 4.39 13.14
CA GLU A 215 18.46 5.04 14.38
C GLU A 215 19.98 5.16 14.29
N ALA A 216 20.46 6.38 14.03
CA ALA A 216 21.85 6.83 14.15
C ALA A 216 22.99 5.79 13.94
N GLY A 217 23.50 5.67 12.70
CA GLY A 217 24.87 5.21 12.44
C GLY A 217 25.03 3.96 11.55
N GLN A 218 25.66 4.15 10.38
CA GLN A 218 26.27 3.12 9.52
C GLN A 218 25.37 1.93 9.15
N ASN A 219 24.23 2.21 8.52
CA ASN A 219 23.41 1.18 7.91
C ASN A 219 23.91 0.85 6.50
N ALA A 220 24.65 -0.25 6.38
CA ALA A 220 25.11 -0.76 5.09
C ALA A 220 23.98 -0.94 4.05
N GLU A 221 22.75 -1.22 4.49
CA GLU A 221 21.59 -1.33 3.60
C GLU A 221 21.16 0.04 3.03
N ALA A 222 21.17 1.09 3.87
CA ALA A 222 20.91 2.45 3.42
C ALA A 222 22.02 2.94 2.48
N ASP A 223 23.28 2.60 2.74
CA ASP A 223 24.40 2.90 1.83
C ASP A 223 24.24 2.20 0.46
N ILE A 224 23.83 0.92 0.46
CA ILE A 224 23.57 0.15 -0.77
C ILE A 224 22.42 0.78 -1.56
N LEU A 225 21.35 1.18 -0.87
CA LEU A 225 20.20 1.82 -1.48
C LEU A 225 20.56 3.19 -2.06
N ALA A 226 21.24 4.03 -1.28
CA ALA A 226 21.69 5.34 -1.71
C ALA A 226 22.59 5.24 -2.94
N ALA A 227 23.53 4.30 -2.95
CA ALA A 227 24.37 4.05 -4.12
C ALA A 227 23.52 3.63 -5.34
N ALA A 228 22.55 2.72 -5.18
CA ALA A 228 21.69 2.31 -6.27
C ALA A 228 20.81 3.44 -6.83
N LEU A 229 20.38 4.37 -5.98
CA LEU A 229 19.62 5.55 -6.40
C LEU A 229 20.50 6.54 -7.17
N GLN A 230 21.73 6.79 -6.71
CA GLN A 230 22.67 7.68 -7.39
C GLN A 230 23.20 7.12 -8.70
N ASP A 231 23.27 5.80 -8.83
CA ASP A 231 23.65 5.14 -10.08
C ASP A 231 22.58 5.34 -11.17
N PHE A 232 21.31 5.51 -10.79
CA PHE A 232 20.18 5.57 -11.73
C PHE A 232 19.62 6.99 -11.93
N PHE A 233 19.45 7.76 -10.86
CA PHE A 233 18.85 9.09 -10.89
C PHE A 233 19.89 10.19 -10.83
N ASP A 234 19.64 11.25 -11.58
CA ASP A 234 20.38 12.50 -11.44
C ASP A 234 20.13 13.08 -10.03
N PRO A 235 21.16 13.68 -9.38
CA PRO A 235 21.00 14.28 -8.06
C PRO A 235 19.90 15.34 -7.99
N GLU A 236 19.70 16.08 -9.10
CA GLU A 236 18.63 17.06 -9.21
C GLU A 236 17.25 16.43 -9.00
N PHE A 237 17.01 15.26 -9.60
CA PHE A 237 15.75 14.53 -9.47
C PHE A 237 15.51 14.04 -8.04
N LEU A 238 16.54 13.51 -7.39
CA LEU A 238 16.43 13.05 -6.00
C LEU A 238 16.12 14.20 -5.03
N ASN A 239 16.71 15.37 -5.28
CA ASN A 239 16.51 16.56 -4.44
C ASN A 239 15.11 17.20 -4.59
N ARG A 240 14.27 16.75 -5.53
CA ARG A 240 12.90 17.25 -5.69
C ARG A 240 11.85 16.48 -4.92
N PHE A 241 12.20 15.32 -4.37
CA PHE A 241 11.31 14.60 -3.47
C PHE A 241 11.38 15.22 -2.08
N ASP A 242 10.22 15.37 -1.46
CA ASP A 242 10.13 15.82 -0.07
C ASP A 242 10.55 14.68 0.87
N GLU A 243 10.26 13.43 0.49
CA GLU A 243 10.63 12.23 1.25
C GLU A 243 11.05 11.09 0.32
N ILE A 244 12.21 10.49 0.59
CA ILE A 244 12.63 9.22 -0.02
C ILE A 244 12.54 8.13 1.05
N VAL A 245 11.62 7.19 0.85
CA VAL A 245 11.19 6.24 1.87
C VAL A 245 11.57 4.83 1.47
N ALA A 246 12.41 4.19 2.28
CA ALA A 246 12.84 2.82 2.10
C ALA A 246 11.89 1.84 2.79
N PHE A 247 11.33 0.91 2.04
CA PHE A 247 10.48 -0.16 2.55
C PHE A 247 11.34 -1.38 2.89
N GLY A 248 11.19 -1.86 4.12
CA GLY A 248 11.87 -3.06 4.61
C GLY A 248 11.16 -4.33 4.18
N ASP A 249 11.85 -5.46 4.33
CA ASP A 249 11.22 -6.78 4.22
C ASP A 249 10.20 -6.96 5.35
N LEU A 250 9.20 -7.80 5.10
CA LEU A 250 8.19 -8.11 6.09
C LEU A 250 8.68 -9.31 6.92
N ASP A 251 8.80 -9.14 8.23
CA ASP A 251 9.17 -10.25 9.10
C ASP A 251 8.02 -11.27 9.23
N SER A 252 8.32 -12.46 9.75
CA SER A 252 7.32 -13.53 9.85
C SER A 252 6.11 -13.17 10.73
N ARG A 253 6.28 -12.26 11.70
CA ARG A 253 5.18 -11.80 12.57
C ARG A 253 4.26 -10.86 11.80
N THR A 254 4.84 -9.89 11.10
CA THR A 254 4.17 -8.95 10.21
C THR A 254 3.39 -9.69 9.13
N VAL A 255 3.99 -10.71 8.51
CA VAL A 255 3.29 -11.50 7.50
C VAL A 255 2.12 -12.29 8.09
N ALA A 256 2.25 -12.82 9.31
CA ALA A 256 1.15 -13.49 10.00
C ALA A 256 0.00 -12.52 10.34
N GLU A 257 0.30 -11.29 10.72
CA GLU A 257 -0.70 -10.24 10.94
C GLU A 257 -1.42 -9.87 9.64
N ILE A 258 -0.68 -9.70 8.53
CA ILE A 258 -1.26 -9.45 7.20
C ILE A 258 -2.16 -10.62 6.78
N ALA A 259 -1.72 -11.86 6.98
CA ALA A 259 -2.52 -13.05 6.71
C ALA A 259 -3.80 -13.07 7.54
N GLY A 260 -3.72 -12.78 8.84
CA GLY A 260 -4.88 -12.67 9.72
C GLY A 260 -5.89 -11.65 9.21
N ARG A 261 -5.41 -10.48 8.77
CA ARG A 261 -6.27 -9.45 8.17
C ARG A 261 -6.96 -9.91 6.89
N GLU A 262 -6.25 -10.57 5.98
CA GLU A 262 -6.85 -11.10 4.75
C GLU A 262 -7.90 -12.18 5.06
N VAL A 263 -7.70 -12.99 6.10
CA VAL A 263 -8.71 -13.94 6.60
C VAL A 263 -9.93 -13.20 7.16
N LEU A 264 -9.74 -12.15 7.96
CA LEU A 264 -10.85 -11.35 8.50
C LEU A 264 -11.70 -10.73 7.38
N LEU A 265 -11.07 -10.22 6.30
CA LEU A 265 -11.81 -9.73 5.13
C LEU A 265 -12.69 -10.80 4.47
N VAL A 266 -12.30 -12.08 4.56
CA VAL A 266 -13.14 -13.20 4.10
C VAL A 266 -14.27 -13.47 5.08
N VAL A 267 -13.97 -13.50 6.38
CA VAL A 267 -14.96 -13.73 7.46
C VAL A 267 -16.05 -12.66 7.42
N ASP A 268 -15.69 -11.38 7.34
CA ASP A 268 -16.64 -10.25 7.31
C ASP A 268 -17.57 -10.34 6.10
N ARG A 269 -17.01 -10.68 4.92
CA ARG A 269 -17.81 -10.87 3.70
C ARG A 269 -18.81 -12.02 3.85
N LEU A 270 -18.44 -13.11 4.50
CA LEU A 270 -19.33 -14.26 4.71
C LEU A 270 -20.39 -13.96 5.79
N LEU A 271 -20.05 -13.15 6.79
CA LEU A 271 -20.97 -12.72 7.83
C LEU A 271 -22.17 -11.94 7.25
N THR A 272 -21.92 -11.06 6.27
CA THR A 272 -23.01 -10.36 5.55
C THR A 272 -23.98 -11.29 4.81
N ARG A 273 -23.59 -12.56 4.62
CA ARG A 273 -24.38 -13.60 3.96
C ARG A 273 -24.94 -14.64 4.95
N SER A 274 -25.04 -14.29 6.24
CA SER A 274 -25.51 -15.20 7.31
C SER A 274 -24.63 -16.44 7.50
N VAL A 275 -23.33 -16.34 7.21
CA VAL A 275 -22.36 -17.41 7.43
C VAL A 275 -21.36 -16.95 8.48
N ARG A 276 -21.31 -17.64 9.62
CA ARG A 276 -20.28 -17.44 10.65
C ARG A 276 -19.11 -18.34 10.34
N VAL A 277 -17.90 -17.79 10.30
CA VAL A 277 -16.68 -18.57 10.03
C VAL A 277 -15.72 -18.41 11.19
N HIS A 278 -15.32 -19.55 11.76
CA HIS A 278 -14.34 -19.62 12.83
C HIS A 278 -13.06 -20.25 12.26
N VAL A 279 -11.99 -19.46 12.17
CA VAL A 279 -10.70 -19.91 11.62
C VAL A 279 -9.70 -20.06 12.77
N THR A 280 -9.06 -21.22 12.89
CA THR A 280 -8.03 -21.43 13.92
C THR A 280 -6.73 -20.67 13.60
N ARG A 281 -5.95 -20.37 14.64
CA ARG A 281 -4.66 -19.66 14.50
C ARG A 281 -3.69 -20.41 13.58
N ASP A 282 -3.68 -21.73 13.62
CA ASP A 282 -2.78 -22.57 12.84
C ASP A 282 -3.02 -22.43 11.33
N VAL A 283 -4.28 -22.22 10.91
CA VAL A 283 -4.62 -21.93 9.51
C VAL A 283 -4.00 -20.59 9.08
N VAL A 284 -4.09 -19.56 9.92
CA VAL A 284 -3.48 -18.24 9.63
C VAL A 284 -1.96 -18.35 9.52
N THR A 285 -1.31 -19.07 10.46
CA THR A 285 0.14 -19.31 10.42
C THR A 285 0.54 -20.13 9.19
N HIS A 286 -0.26 -21.12 8.79
CA HIS A 286 -0.03 -21.89 7.58
C HIS A 286 -0.11 -21.00 6.32
N LEU A 287 -1.16 -20.18 6.21
CA LEU A 287 -1.35 -19.23 5.10
C LEU A 287 -0.21 -18.21 5.02
N ALA A 288 0.24 -17.68 6.15
CA ALA A 288 1.38 -16.76 6.23
C ALA A 288 2.66 -17.41 5.69
N ARG A 289 2.94 -18.66 6.11
CA ARG A 289 4.13 -19.40 5.69
C ARG A 289 4.18 -19.66 4.19
N ILE A 290 3.07 -20.07 3.57
CA ILE A 290 3.02 -20.36 2.12
C ILE A 290 2.82 -19.09 1.27
N GLY A 291 2.29 -18.03 1.87
CA GLY A 291 2.02 -16.76 1.23
C GLY A 291 3.20 -15.79 1.24
N HIS A 292 4.26 -16.14 1.97
CA HIS A 292 5.51 -15.39 2.04
C HIS A 292 6.56 -15.97 1.09
N ASP A 293 7.11 -15.11 0.23
CA ASP A 293 8.24 -15.42 -0.64
C ASP A 293 9.35 -14.40 -0.40
N GLU A 294 10.59 -14.86 -0.18
CA GLU A 294 11.75 -13.99 0.07
C GLU A 294 12.02 -13.01 -1.09
N ALA A 295 11.67 -13.37 -2.32
CA ALA A 295 11.86 -12.52 -3.51
C ALA A 295 10.65 -11.62 -3.81
N PHE A 296 9.43 -12.06 -3.50
CA PHE A 296 8.19 -11.39 -3.91
C PHE A 296 7.30 -10.87 -2.76
N GLY A 297 7.78 -10.96 -1.52
CA GLY A 297 7.06 -10.52 -0.32
C GLY A 297 5.74 -11.26 -0.14
N VAL A 298 4.67 -10.54 0.25
CA VAL A 298 3.33 -11.12 0.47
C VAL A 298 2.47 -11.17 -0.78
N ARG A 299 3.04 -10.99 -1.98
CA ARG A 299 2.28 -11.01 -3.24
C ARG A 299 1.56 -12.36 -3.47
N ALA A 300 2.14 -13.45 -2.96
CA ALA A 300 1.56 -14.79 -3.05
C ALA A 300 0.43 -15.03 -2.04
N LEU A 301 0.30 -14.21 -0.99
CA LEU A 301 -0.66 -14.41 0.09
C LEU A 301 -2.11 -14.44 -0.39
N LYS A 302 -2.53 -13.52 -1.27
CA LYS A 302 -3.89 -13.54 -1.83
C LYS A 302 -4.19 -14.82 -2.60
N ARG A 303 -3.18 -15.39 -3.29
CA ARG A 303 -3.31 -16.66 -3.98
C ARG A 303 -3.39 -17.82 -3.00
N ALA A 304 -2.59 -17.80 -1.94
CA ALA A 304 -2.65 -18.78 -0.86
C ALA A 304 -4.03 -18.78 -0.18
N VAL A 305 -4.55 -17.62 0.22
CA VAL A 305 -5.89 -17.46 0.78
C VAL A 305 -6.95 -17.97 -0.20
N ARG A 306 -6.86 -17.62 -1.48
CA ARG A 306 -7.81 -18.13 -2.48
C ARG A 306 -7.79 -19.66 -2.60
N ARG A 307 -6.60 -20.26 -2.67
CA ARG A 307 -6.46 -21.69 -2.92
C ARG A 307 -6.74 -22.54 -1.69
N GLU A 308 -6.17 -22.16 -0.54
CA GLU A 308 -6.20 -22.98 0.68
C GLU A 308 -7.35 -22.61 1.62
N LEU A 309 -7.94 -21.41 1.53
CA LEU A 309 -9.06 -21.02 2.39
C LEU A 309 -10.37 -20.88 1.61
N LEU A 310 -10.39 -20.11 0.51
CA LEU A 310 -11.65 -19.88 -0.22
C LEU A 310 -12.15 -21.13 -0.93
N THR A 311 -11.27 -21.97 -1.49
CA THR A 311 -11.70 -23.20 -2.16
C THR A 311 -12.37 -24.18 -1.18
N PRO A 312 -11.76 -24.55 -0.03
CA PRO A 312 -12.44 -25.44 0.92
C PRO A 312 -13.71 -24.85 1.51
N LEU A 313 -13.74 -23.53 1.76
CA LEU A 313 -14.95 -22.85 2.21
C LEU A 313 -16.07 -22.90 1.16
N ALA A 314 -15.73 -22.72 -0.13
CA ALA A 314 -16.71 -22.78 -1.20
C ALA A 314 -17.29 -24.19 -1.35
N GLU A 315 -16.45 -25.23 -1.22
CA GLU A 315 -16.89 -26.63 -1.26
C GLU A 315 -17.79 -26.98 -0.05
N ALA A 316 -17.40 -26.54 1.15
CA ALA A 316 -18.20 -26.76 2.36
C ALA A 316 -19.53 -25.99 2.36
N LEU A 317 -19.59 -24.81 1.72
CA LEU A 317 -20.79 -23.99 1.64
C LEU A 317 -21.69 -24.29 0.42
N ALA A 318 -21.17 -24.99 -0.60
CA ALA A 318 -21.93 -25.34 -1.80
C ALA A 318 -23.27 -26.07 -1.53
N PRO A 319 -23.36 -27.04 -0.59
CA PRO A 319 -24.64 -27.69 -0.27
C PRO A 319 -25.53 -26.86 0.66
N GLU A 320 -25.02 -25.79 1.27
CA GLU A 320 -25.73 -25.02 2.28
C GLU A 320 -26.56 -23.90 1.67
N ARG A 321 -27.67 -23.55 2.35
CA ARG A 321 -28.49 -22.37 2.01
C ARG A 321 -28.64 -21.50 3.25
N PRO A 322 -27.64 -20.67 3.56
CA PRO A 322 -27.67 -19.78 4.73
C PRO A 322 -28.81 -18.78 4.58
N ARG A 323 -29.51 -18.52 5.68
CA ARG A 323 -30.53 -17.48 5.77
C ARG A 323 -30.38 -16.73 7.09
N PRO A 324 -30.91 -15.49 7.20
CA PRO A 324 -30.82 -14.74 8.46
C PRO A 324 -31.44 -15.46 9.66
N ASP A 325 -32.48 -16.27 9.42
CA ASP A 325 -33.18 -17.11 10.41
C ASP A 325 -32.50 -18.46 10.67
N ALA A 326 -31.58 -18.88 9.80
CA ALA A 326 -30.84 -20.13 9.91
C ALA A 326 -29.39 -19.92 9.46
N PRO A 327 -28.56 -19.27 10.30
CA PRO A 327 -27.17 -19.04 9.98
C PRO A 327 -26.39 -20.35 9.96
N VAL A 328 -25.36 -20.42 9.12
CA VAL A 328 -24.46 -21.57 9.03
C VAL A 328 -23.14 -21.21 9.71
N SER A 329 -22.68 -22.05 10.63
CA SER A 329 -21.37 -21.92 11.25
C SER A 329 -20.38 -22.87 10.56
N VAL A 330 -19.23 -22.35 10.15
CA VAL A 330 -18.15 -23.11 9.52
C VAL A 330 -16.91 -23.01 10.38
N HIS A 331 -16.33 -24.16 10.75
CA HIS A 331 -15.09 -24.25 11.49
C HIS A 331 -13.96 -24.66 10.54
N VAL A 332 -12.98 -23.78 10.38
CA VAL A 332 -11.82 -23.99 9.52
C VAL A 332 -10.61 -24.30 10.39
N HIS A 333 -10.03 -25.48 10.18
CA HIS A 333 -8.91 -25.98 10.99
C HIS A 333 -7.87 -26.70 10.12
N MET A 334 -6.71 -26.98 10.72
CA MET A 334 -5.64 -27.75 10.07
C MET A 334 -5.81 -29.23 10.38
N ASN A 335 -5.78 -30.10 9.35
CA ASN A 335 -5.74 -31.55 9.49
C ASN A 335 -4.72 -32.13 8.49
N GLY A 336 -3.77 -32.95 8.98
CA GLY A 336 -2.75 -33.57 8.12
C GLY A 336 -1.94 -32.59 7.25
N GLY A 337 -1.78 -31.34 7.70
CA GLY A 337 -1.10 -30.26 6.96
C GLY A 337 -1.94 -29.60 5.86
N ARG A 338 -3.24 -29.93 5.76
CA ARG A 338 -4.21 -29.30 4.85
C ARG A 338 -5.26 -28.52 5.64
N VAL A 339 -5.87 -27.54 4.99
CA VAL A 339 -7.00 -26.79 5.53
C VAL A 339 -8.28 -27.59 5.28
N GLU A 340 -9.03 -27.89 6.33
CA GLU A 340 -10.31 -28.57 6.26
C GLU A 340 -11.42 -27.69 6.89
N CYS A 341 -12.63 -27.84 6.36
CA CYS A 341 -13.80 -27.10 6.80
C CYS A 341 -14.88 -28.08 7.27
N SER A 342 -15.41 -27.86 8.47
CA SER A 342 -16.59 -28.57 8.97
C SER A 342 -17.74 -27.58 9.16
N THR A 343 -18.94 -27.96 8.73
CA THR A 343 -20.15 -27.16 8.90
C THR A 343 -20.91 -27.65 10.13
N THR A 344 -21.50 -26.72 10.88
CA THR A 344 -22.43 -27.02 11.96
C THR A 344 -23.63 -26.10 11.80
N ARG A 345 -24.83 -26.68 11.84
CA ARG A 345 -26.07 -25.91 11.89
C ARG A 345 -26.37 -25.63 13.35
N GLU A 346 -26.36 -24.36 13.73
CA GLU A 346 -27.02 -23.95 14.98
C GLU A 346 -28.51 -24.19 14.77
N ALA A 347 -29.05 -25.28 15.33
CA ALA A 347 -30.48 -25.37 15.54
C ALA A 347 -30.84 -24.23 16.50
N LEU A 348 -31.76 -23.34 16.08
CA LEU A 348 -32.43 -22.40 16.97
C LEU A 348 -32.93 -23.19 18.19
N HIS A 349 -32.20 -23.13 19.30
CA HIS A 349 -32.69 -23.67 20.55
C HIS A 349 -33.89 -22.82 20.97
N SER A 350 -35.02 -23.50 21.16
CA SER A 350 -36.19 -22.96 21.83
C SER A 350 -35.75 -22.35 23.18
N PRO A 351 -36.34 -21.23 23.64
CA PRO A 351 -35.93 -20.57 24.89
C PRO A 351 -36.47 -21.34 26.09
N ARG A 352 -35.94 -22.55 26.33
CA ARG A 352 -36.08 -23.33 27.57
C ARG A 352 -34.88 -24.26 27.65
N ASP A 353 -33.83 -23.78 28.29
CA ASP A 353 -32.92 -24.54 29.17
C ASP A 353 -31.70 -23.64 29.46
N CYS A 354 -31.95 -22.61 30.28
CA CYS A 354 -30.88 -21.98 31.03
C CYS A 354 -30.51 -22.92 32.18
N ALA A 355 -29.59 -23.84 31.92
CA ALA A 355 -28.73 -24.41 32.95
C ALA A 355 -27.33 -23.85 32.72
N GLU A 356 -26.86 -23.09 33.70
CA GLU A 356 -25.57 -22.41 33.75
C GLU A 356 -24.41 -23.39 33.50
N PRO A 357 -23.37 -23.00 32.76
CA PRO A 357 -22.04 -23.58 32.93
C PRO A 357 -21.16 -22.66 33.79
N GLU A 358 -20.49 -23.31 34.74
CA GLU A 358 -19.54 -22.76 35.70
C GLU A 358 -18.44 -21.91 35.06
N GLU A 359 -18.04 -20.86 35.80
CA GLU A 359 -16.84 -20.06 35.58
C GLU A 359 -15.60 -20.96 35.46
N THR A 360 -14.79 -20.78 34.41
CA THR A 360 -13.33 -20.81 34.54
C THR A 360 -12.61 -20.15 33.35
N ASP A 361 -11.87 -19.10 33.72
CA ASP A 361 -10.58 -18.66 33.17
C ASP A 361 -10.48 -17.79 31.89
N ARG A 362 -10.63 -16.48 32.15
CA ARG A 362 -9.82 -15.30 31.73
C ARG A 362 -9.10 -15.27 30.37
N SER A 363 -9.48 -14.24 29.62
CA SER A 363 -8.92 -13.70 28.38
C SER A 363 -7.41 -13.33 28.40
N PRO A 364 -6.87 -12.89 27.26
CA PRO A 364 -6.74 -11.43 27.13
C PRO A 364 -7.42 -10.85 25.87
N ALA A 365 -7.70 -9.55 25.97
CA ALA A 365 -8.70 -8.79 25.24
C ALA A 365 -8.30 -8.35 23.83
N PHE A 366 -9.29 -8.34 22.93
CA PHE A 366 -9.32 -7.48 21.75
C PHE A 366 -10.25 -6.28 22.03
N PRO A 367 -9.95 -5.07 21.53
CA PRO A 367 -10.74 -3.89 21.85
C PRO A 367 -12.12 -3.95 21.18
N GLN A 368 -13.17 -3.90 22.00
CA GLN A 368 -14.55 -3.70 21.55
C GLN A 368 -14.75 -2.23 21.17
N GLN A 369 -14.99 -1.95 19.89
CA GLN A 369 -15.50 -0.65 19.46
C GLN A 369 -16.99 -0.56 19.80
N GLN A 370 -17.34 0.42 20.62
CA GLN A 370 -18.71 0.77 20.98
C GLN A 370 -19.43 1.36 19.77
N ALA A 371 -20.56 0.76 19.39
CA ALA A 371 -21.51 1.35 18.47
C ALA A 371 -22.27 2.49 19.19
N GLY A 372 -22.09 3.72 18.75
CA GLY A 372 -22.90 4.86 19.16
C GLY A 372 -24.29 4.85 18.49
N PRO A 373 -25.33 5.43 19.11
CA PRO A 373 -26.70 5.35 18.60
C PRO A 373 -26.96 6.41 17.52
N GLN A 374 -27.55 6.01 16.39
CA GLN A 374 -28.24 6.91 15.47
C GLN A 374 -29.72 6.51 15.35
N ALA A 375 -30.60 7.42 15.77
CA ALA A 375 -31.93 7.60 15.18
C ALA A 375 -32.52 8.95 15.65
N LEU A 376 -32.23 10.03 14.92
CA LEU A 376 -33.00 11.27 14.96
C LEU A 376 -33.96 11.25 13.78
N ALA A 377 -35.23 10.98 14.06
CA ALA A 377 -36.32 11.01 13.09
C ALA A 377 -36.65 12.47 12.73
N GLY A 378 -36.61 12.78 11.44
CA GLY A 378 -36.99 14.07 10.87
C GLY A 378 -38.49 14.34 10.99
N ARG A 379 -38.84 15.58 11.33
CA ARG A 379 -40.19 16.14 11.14
C ARG A 379 -40.42 16.47 9.65
N PRO A 380 -41.64 16.30 9.12
CA PRO A 380 -41.97 16.79 7.78
C PRO A 380 -42.26 18.30 7.78
N PRO A 381 -42.15 18.98 6.62
CA PRO A 381 -42.38 20.40 6.51
C PRO A 381 -43.87 20.74 6.60
N ARG A 382 -44.19 21.88 7.21
CA ARG A 382 -45.45 22.59 7.02
C ARG A 382 -45.11 23.92 6.35
N ASP A 383 -45.59 24.06 5.12
CA ASP A 383 -45.87 25.33 4.46
C ASP A 383 -47.41 25.52 4.44
N PRO A 384 -47.93 26.73 4.19
CA PRO A 384 -47.24 27.98 3.82
C PRO A 384 -47.14 29.04 4.92
#